data_AF-A0A1Q8DP34-F1
#
_entry.id   AF-A0A1Q8DP34-F1
#
_cell.length_a   1.000
_cell.length_b   1.000
_cell.length_c   1.000
_cell.angle_alpha   90.00
_cell.angle_beta   90.00
_cell.angle_gamma   90.00
#
_symmetry.space_group_name_H-M   'P 1'
#
loop_
_entity.id
_entity.type
_entity.pdbx_description
1 polymer ?
#
loop_
_entity_poly.entity_id
_entity_poly.type
_entity_poly.pdbx_seq_one_letter_code
_entity_poly.pdbx_strand_id
1 'polypeptide(L)'
;MPSNQCGLIGRYFFKFDELIDWIFPTANSVRPVEVANVGMLWSFSIIFIIGAADIILQHPYRGFTYVSSIWVWIAMFILGTGCWFALVKKSLRSDRRSAIGLALSSVVFIALSGIFASDYPPLSTAVPIYFLHGVMCLLASVKRMKTVRIVADELANEG
;
A
#
# COMPACT_ATOMS: atom_id res chain seq x y z
N MET A 1 -45.69 14.88 -7.73
CA MET A 1 -44.55 14.13 -8.32
C MET A 1 -43.51 13.94 -7.22
N PRO A 2 -43.41 12.79 -6.55
CA PRO A 2 -42.49 12.61 -5.44
C PRO A 2 -41.12 12.07 -5.89
N SER A 3 -40.08 12.80 -5.49
CA SER A 3 -38.66 12.47 -5.26
C SER A 3 -38.13 11.07 -5.61
N ASN A 4 -37.72 10.86 -6.86
CA ASN A 4 -36.86 9.75 -7.30
C ASN A 4 -35.36 9.92 -6.95
N GLN A 5 -34.97 11.01 -6.28
CA GLN A 5 -33.54 11.25 -5.96
C GLN A 5 -33.03 10.46 -4.75
N CYS A 6 -33.91 10.04 -3.84
CA CYS A 6 -33.52 9.29 -2.64
C CYS A 6 -33.01 7.86 -2.96
N GLY A 7 -33.55 7.23 -4.01
CA GLY A 7 -33.15 5.88 -4.44
C GLY A 7 -31.84 5.81 -5.22
N LEU A 8 -31.44 6.89 -5.92
CA LEU A 8 -30.19 6.96 -6.66
C LEU A 8 -28.99 7.12 -5.71
N ILE A 9 -29.11 8.02 -4.73
CA ILE A 9 -28.07 8.26 -3.73
C ILE A 9 -27.83 6.98 -2.91
N GLY A 10 -28.89 6.31 -2.43
CA GLY A 10 -28.77 5.04 -1.72
C GLY A 10 -28.11 3.92 -2.54
N ARG A 11 -28.36 3.85 -3.86
CA ARG A 11 -27.70 2.87 -4.75
C ARG A 11 -26.20 3.13 -4.94
N TYR A 12 -25.78 4.39 -5.00
CA TYR A 12 -24.36 4.73 -5.12
C TYR A 12 -23.59 4.48 -3.81
N PHE A 13 -24.19 4.81 -2.67
CA PHE A 13 -23.60 4.51 -1.36
C PHE A 13 -23.45 3.00 -1.14
N PHE A 14 -24.47 2.20 -1.49
CA PHE A 14 -24.41 0.74 -1.36
C PHE A 14 -23.25 0.13 -2.18
N LYS A 15 -23.03 0.62 -3.41
CA LYS A 15 -21.89 0.21 -4.24
C LYS A 15 -20.53 0.71 -3.72
N PHE A 16 -20.52 1.84 -3.02
CA PHE A 16 -19.30 2.39 -2.46
C PHE A 16 -18.83 1.58 -1.24
N ASP A 17 -19.76 1.15 -0.39
CA ASP A 17 -19.45 0.28 0.75
C ASP A 17 -18.91 -1.08 0.27
N GLU A 18 -19.54 -1.69 -0.74
CA GLU A 18 -19.03 -2.92 -1.37
C GLU A 18 -17.63 -2.72 -1.97
N LEU A 19 -17.35 -1.56 -2.58
CA LEU A 19 -16.03 -1.24 -3.11
C LEU A 19 -14.98 -1.07 -2.00
N ILE A 20 -15.31 -0.39 -0.91
CA ILE A 20 -14.41 -0.20 0.23
C ILE A 20 -14.11 -1.54 0.91
N ASP A 21 -15.12 -2.41 1.05
CA ASP A 21 -14.91 -3.75 1.56
C ASP A 21 -14.15 -4.63 0.58
N TRP A 22 -14.26 -4.42 -0.72
CA TRP A 22 -13.42 -5.12 -1.70
C TRP A 22 -11.96 -4.64 -1.68
N ILE A 23 -11.71 -3.33 -1.57
CA ILE A 23 -10.36 -2.74 -1.53
C ILE A 23 -9.65 -3.09 -0.22
N PHE A 24 -10.38 -3.04 0.89
CA PHE A 24 -9.88 -3.33 2.23
C PHE A 24 -10.62 -4.52 2.83
N PRO A 25 -10.46 -5.73 2.29
CA PRO A 25 -11.32 -6.81 2.72
C PRO A 25 -10.87 -7.37 4.06
N THR A 26 -11.85 -7.92 4.79
CA THR A 26 -11.62 -8.68 6.03
C THR A 26 -10.82 -9.95 5.74
N ALA A 27 -10.26 -10.56 6.81
CA ALA A 27 -9.34 -11.69 6.70
C ALA A 27 -9.89 -12.83 5.82
N ASN A 28 -8.99 -13.54 5.11
CA ASN A 28 -9.22 -14.69 4.20
C ASN A 28 -9.67 -14.41 2.76
N SER A 29 -9.85 -13.15 2.37
CA SER A 29 -10.17 -12.70 1.00
C SER A 29 -8.93 -12.42 0.13
N VAL A 30 -9.15 -12.12 -1.17
CA VAL A 30 -8.13 -11.55 -2.06
C VAL A 30 -7.74 -10.18 -1.51
N ARG A 31 -6.45 -9.89 -1.34
CA ARG A 31 -5.96 -8.67 -0.67
C ARG A 31 -5.38 -7.70 -1.70
N PRO A 32 -6.20 -6.94 -2.44
CA PRO A 32 -5.74 -6.19 -3.62
C PRO A 32 -4.68 -5.14 -3.27
N VAL A 33 -4.83 -4.44 -2.14
CA VAL A 33 -3.85 -3.45 -1.69
C VAL A 33 -2.50 -4.09 -1.37
N GLU A 34 -2.48 -5.27 -0.74
CA GLU A 34 -1.23 -6.00 -0.45
C GLU A 34 -0.54 -6.48 -1.73
N VAL A 35 -1.30 -7.00 -2.70
CA VAL A 35 -0.77 -7.44 -4.00
C VAL A 35 -0.19 -6.24 -4.76
N ALA A 36 -0.93 -5.14 -4.83
CA ALA A 36 -0.47 -3.90 -5.47
C ALA A 36 0.80 -3.37 -4.78
N ASN A 37 0.83 -3.37 -3.44
CA ASN A 37 1.98 -2.94 -2.65
C ASN A 37 3.24 -3.78 -2.95
N VAL A 38 3.12 -5.12 -2.97
CA VAL A 38 4.24 -6.01 -3.34
C VAL A 38 4.72 -5.72 -4.76
N GLY A 39 3.79 -5.62 -5.71
CA GLY A 39 4.11 -5.32 -7.10
C GLY A 39 4.85 -4.00 -7.27
N MET A 40 4.40 -2.94 -6.59
CA MET A 40 5.05 -1.63 -6.62
C MET A 40 6.43 -1.66 -5.96
N LEU A 41 6.57 -2.29 -4.79
CA LEU A 41 7.87 -2.43 -4.11
C LEU A 41 8.88 -3.17 -4.98
N TRP A 42 8.51 -4.32 -5.56
CA TRP A 42 9.39 -5.07 -6.45
C TRP A 42 9.73 -4.32 -7.72
N SER A 43 8.74 -3.69 -8.38
CA SER A 43 8.97 -2.96 -9.62
C SER A 43 9.96 -1.82 -9.41
N PHE A 44 9.76 -1.00 -8.37
CA PHE A 44 10.69 0.05 -8.00
C PHE A 44 12.08 -0.51 -7.72
N SER A 45 12.17 -1.49 -6.82
CA SER A 45 13.46 -2.07 -6.44
C SER A 45 14.22 -2.67 -7.62
N ILE A 46 13.56 -3.45 -8.48
CA ILE A 46 14.21 -4.11 -9.62
C ILE A 46 14.75 -3.08 -10.60
N ILE A 47 13.95 -2.06 -10.94
CA ILE A 47 14.36 -0.99 -11.86
C ILE A 47 15.60 -0.28 -11.32
N PHE A 48 15.61 0.10 -10.05
CA PHE A 48 16.72 0.83 -9.45
C PHE A 48 17.92 -0.05 -9.07
N ILE A 49 17.76 -1.36 -8.88
CA ILE A 49 18.90 -2.28 -8.68
C ILE A 49 19.62 -2.52 -10.01
N ILE A 50 18.87 -2.75 -11.10
CA ILE A 50 19.44 -3.08 -12.41
C ILE A 50 20.02 -1.85 -13.10
N GLY A 51 19.36 -0.70 -13.00
CA GLY A 51 19.70 0.51 -13.75
C GLY A 51 20.14 1.69 -12.89
N ALA A 52 20.56 1.47 -11.64
CA ALA A 52 20.78 2.55 -10.65
C ALA A 52 21.59 3.73 -11.19
N ALA A 53 22.70 3.48 -11.86
CA ALA A 53 23.60 4.53 -12.33
C ALA A 53 23.00 5.34 -13.49
N ASP A 54 22.39 4.67 -14.48
CA ASP A 54 21.92 5.33 -15.70
C ASP A 54 20.50 5.89 -15.58
N ILE A 55 19.62 5.21 -14.83
CA ILE A 55 18.22 5.61 -14.65
C ILE A 55 18.11 6.81 -13.71
N ILE A 56 18.87 6.84 -12.60
CA ILE A 56 18.86 7.98 -11.66
C ILE A 56 19.34 9.28 -12.33
N LEU A 57 20.21 9.17 -13.35
CA LEU A 57 20.69 10.33 -14.11
C LEU A 57 19.66 10.89 -15.10
N GLN A 58 18.60 10.13 -15.42
CA GLN A 58 17.55 10.60 -16.32
C GLN A 58 16.67 11.67 -15.66
N HIS A 59 16.13 12.56 -16.50
CA HIS A 59 15.42 13.77 -16.09
C HIS A 59 14.21 13.58 -15.14
N PRO A 60 13.51 12.42 -15.05
CA PRO A 60 12.46 12.19 -14.05
C PRO A 60 12.96 11.55 -12.73
N TYR A 61 14.22 11.11 -12.65
CA TYR A 61 14.74 10.38 -11.49
C TYR A 61 15.91 11.06 -10.79
N ARG A 62 16.31 12.26 -11.22
CA ARG A 62 17.38 13.04 -10.57
C ARG A 62 17.12 13.30 -9.09
N GLY A 63 15.85 13.41 -8.65
CA GLY A 63 15.51 13.52 -7.24
C GLY A 63 15.89 12.31 -6.39
N PHE A 64 16.07 11.13 -7.01
CA PHE A 64 16.57 9.93 -6.36
C PHE A 64 18.08 9.92 -6.15
N THR A 65 18.81 10.95 -6.60
CA THR A 65 20.24 11.08 -6.27
C THR A 65 20.47 11.17 -4.76
N TYR A 66 19.52 11.69 -3.99
CA TYR A 66 19.56 11.68 -2.52
C TYR A 66 19.28 10.29 -1.92
N VAL A 67 18.65 9.39 -2.67
CA VAL A 67 18.42 7.96 -2.35
C VAL A 67 19.38 7.07 -3.16
N SER A 68 20.57 7.59 -3.49
CA SER A 68 21.57 6.95 -4.36
C SER A 68 22.17 5.66 -3.83
N SER A 69 21.88 5.32 -2.58
CA SER A 69 22.35 4.08 -1.99
C SER A 69 21.54 2.90 -2.53
N ILE A 70 22.21 2.02 -3.28
CA ILE A 70 21.67 0.72 -3.72
C ILE A 70 21.02 -0.07 -2.57
N TRP A 71 21.49 0.13 -1.34
CA TRP A 71 20.96 -0.49 -0.14
C TRP A 71 19.51 -0.12 0.17
N VAL A 72 19.03 1.07 -0.21
CA VAL A 72 17.63 1.45 -0.03
C VAL A 72 16.73 0.62 -0.94
N TRP A 73 17.14 0.43 -2.20
CA TRP A 73 16.41 -0.37 -3.17
C TRP A 73 16.41 -1.86 -2.81
N ILE A 74 17.53 -2.36 -2.28
CA ILE A 74 17.62 -3.71 -1.70
C ILE A 74 16.69 -3.84 -0.49
N ALA A 75 16.66 -2.86 0.42
CA ALA A 75 15.78 -2.89 1.59
C ALA A 75 14.30 -2.88 1.18
N MET A 76 13.91 -2.08 0.18
CA MET A 76 12.57 -2.09 -0.40
C MET A 76 12.23 -3.45 -1.03
N PHE A 77 13.21 -4.11 -1.67
CA PHE A 77 13.00 -5.43 -2.26
C PHE A 77 12.73 -6.46 -1.16
N ILE A 78 13.54 -6.45 -0.11
CA ILE A 78 13.37 -7.32 1.06
C ILE A 78 12.01 -7.07 1.72
N LEU A 79 11.61 -5.81 1.89
CA LEU A 79 10.28 -5.46 2.39
C LEU A 79 9.17 -6.04 1.50
N GLY A 80 9.28 -5.90 0.17
CA GLY A 80 8.35 -6.49 -0.79
C GLY A 80 8.26 -8.00 -0.68
N THR A 81 9.39 -8.70 -0.56
CA THR A 81 9.40 -10.15 -0.33
C THR A 81 8.78 -10.55 1.01
N GLY A 82 9.03 -9.78 2.08
CA GLY A 82 8.41 -10.00 3.38
C GLY A 82 6.89 -9.84 3.34
N CYS A 83 6.40 -8.79 2.68
CA CYS A 83 4.97 -8.58 2.42
C CYS A 83 4.37 -9.71 1.59
N TRP A 84 5.07 -10.20 0.57
CA TRP A 84 4.65 -11.35 -0.24
C TRP A 84 4.51 -12.62 0.60
N PHE A 85 5.51 -12.95 1.43
CA PHE A 85 5.42 -14.11 2.32
C PHE A 85 4.28 -13.98 3.33
N ALA A 86 4.03 -12.77 3.84
CA ALA A 86 2.93 -12.50 4.75
C ALA A 86 1.55 -12.59 4.06
N LEU A 87 1.49 -12.28 2.77
CA LEU A 87 0.32 -12.43 1.93
C LEU A 87 0.00 -13.91 1.66
N VAL A 88 1.00 -14.71 1.31
CA VAL A 88 0.82 -16.14 0.96
C VAL A 88 0.41 -16.98 2.19
N LYS A 89 0.96 -16.66 3.36
CA LYS A 89 0.63 -17.40 4.59
C LYS A 89 -0.67 -16.88 5.19
N LYS A 90 -1.67 -17.77 5.32
CA LYS A 90 -2.95 -17.49 5.99
C LYS A 90 -2.88 -17.90 7.47
N SER A 91 -2.27 -17.05 8.30
CA SER A 91 -2.25 -17.25 9.75
C SER A 91 -2.36 -15.91 10.48
N LEU A 92 -2.85 -15.93 11.72
CA LEU A 92 -3.04 -14.72 12.52
C LEU A 92 -1.71 -13.95 12.72
N ARG A 93 -0.59 -14.69 12.89
CA ARG A 93 0.75 -14.10 12.94
C ARG A 93 1.17 -13.48 11.60
N SER A 94 0.82 -14.14 10.50
CA SER A 94 1.10 -13.62 9.15
C SER A 94 0.30 -12.35 8.85
N ASP A 95 -0.95 -12.31 9.30
CA ASP A 95 -1.84 -11.17 9.13
C ASP A 95 -1.33 -9.94 9.90
N ARG A 96 -0.83 -10.14 11.13
CA ARG A 96 -0.13 -9.09 11.88
C ARG A 96 1.13 -8.62 11.15
N ARG A 97 1.93 -9.54 10.61
CA ARG A 97 3.14 -9.19 9.84
C ARG A 97 2.81 -8.43 8.56
N SER A 98 1.75 -8.82 7.87
CA SER A 98 1.26 -8.12 6.68
C SER A 98 0.81 -6.69 7.03
N ALA A 99 0.09 -6.53 8.14
CA ALA A 99 -0.31 -5.21 8.63
C ALA A 99 0.89 -4.30 8.93
N ILE A 100 1.92 -4.83 9.58
CA ILE A 100 3.17 -4.09 9.84
C ILE A 100 3.90 -3.76 8.54
N GLY A 101 3.97 -4.72 7.60
CA GLY A 101 4.58 -4.51 6.29
C GLY A 101 3.88 -3.40 5.49
N LEU A 102 2.54 -3.36 5.51
CA LEU A 102 1.75 -2.29 4.92
C LEU A 102 1.99 -0.93 5.60
N ALA A 103 2.11 -0.89 6.93
CA ALA A 103 2.45 0.35 7.63
C ALA A 103 3.84 0.87 7.23
N LEU A 104 4.84 -0.01 7.16
CA LEU A 104 6.18 0.37 6.70
C LEU A 104 6.15 0.84 5.24
N SER A 105 5.39 0.15 4.39
CA SER A 105 5.24 0.54 2.99
C SER A 105 4.56 1.90 2.84
N SER A 106 3.60 2.24 3.72
CA SER A 106 2.97 3.56 3.72
C SER A 106 4.00 4.69 3.92
N VAL A 107 4.94 4.51 4.84
CA VAL A 107 6.02 5.46 5.09
C VAL A 107 6.91 5.59 3.86
N VAL A 108 7.27 4.47 3.23
CA VAL A 108 8.08 4.45 2.01
C VAL A 108 7.39 5.25 0.90
N PHE A 109 6.13 4.98 0.58
CA PHE A 109 5.45 5.64 -0.53
C PHE A 109 5.11 7.11 -0.26
N ILE A 110 4.81 7.49 0.98
CA ILE A 110 4.63 8.90 1.36
C ILE A 110 5.96 9.65 1.25
N ALA A 111 7.07 9.05 1.69
CA ALA A 111 8.39 9.65 1.53
C ALA A 111 8.78 9.80 0.04
N LEU A 112 8.52 8.77 -0.78
CA LEU A 112 8.71 8.84 -2.24
C LEU A 112 7.90 9.99 -2.85
N SER A 113 6.63 10.14 -2.46
CA SER A 113 5.82 11.29 -2.90
C SER A 113 6.44 12.63 -2.50
N GLY A 114 7.01 12.74 -1.30
CA GLY A 114 7.68 13.94 -0.82
C GLY A 114 8.89 14.31 -1.67
N ILE A 115 9.73 13.33 -2.02
CA ILE A 115 10.90 13.52 -2.89
C ILE A 115 10.46 14.01 -4.28
N PHE A 116 9.45 13.38 -4.87
CA PHE A 116 8.90 13.85 -6.15
C PHE A 116 8.28 15.24 -6.04
N ALA A 117 7.70 15.62 -4.90
CA ALA A 117 7.12 16.94 -4.70
C ALA A 117 8.18 18.03 -4.50
N SER A 118 9.30 17.72 -3.84
CA SER A 118 10.39 18.69 -3.63
C SER A 118 11.20 18.96 -4.90
N ASP A 119 11.40 17.94 -5.74
CA ASP A 119 12.23 18.06 -6.93
C ASP A 119 11.46 18.43 -8.21
N TYR A 120 10.11 18.44 -8.18
CA TYR A 120 9.27 18.78 -9.34
C TYR A 120 8.09 19.72 -9.01
N PRO A 121 8.12 20.99 -9.47
CA PRO A 121 6.93 21.85 -9.52
C PRO A 121 6.28 21.88 -10.93
N PRO A 122 4.95 22.03 -11.05
CA PRO A 122 3.91 21.09 -10.67
C PRO A 122 3.23 20.47 -11.91
N LEU A 123 3.37 19.16 -12.13
CA LEU A 123 2.35 18.29 -12.79
C LEU A 123 2.77 16.80 -12.85
N SER A 124 3.65 16.33 -11.96
CA SER A 124 3.99 14.90 -11.96
C SER A 124 2.87 14.10 -11.32
N THR A 125 2.27 13.18 -12.07
CA THR A 125 1.27 12.23 -11.53
C THR A 125 1.87 11.28 -10.49
N ALA A 126 3.20 11.16 -10.44
CA ALA A 126 3.94 10.40 -9.44
C ALA A 126 3.58 10.83 -8.01
N VAL A 127 3.51 12.14 -7.75
CA VAL A 127 3.23 12.70 -6.41
C VAL A 127 1.86 12.20 -5.89
N PRO A 128 0.73 12.47 -6.56
CA PRO A 128 -0.56 11.98 -6.07
C PRO A 128 -0.67 10.46 -6.08
N ILE A 129 -0.04 9.74 -7.02
CA ILE A 129 -0.09 8.27 -7.07
C ILE A 129 0.59 7.65 -5.83
N TYR A 130 1.83 8.04 -5.53
CA TYR A 130 2.55 7.46 -4.40
C TYR A 130 1.97 7.91 -3.06
N PHE A 131 1.48 9.15 -2.98
CA PHE A 131 0.77 9.62 -1.79
C PHE A 131 -0.50 8.81 -1.52
N LEU A 132 -1.38 8.67 -2.52
CA LEU A 132 -2.63 7.91 -2.39
C LEU A 132 -2.35 6.44 -2.11
N HIS A 133 -1.36 5.84 -2.77
CA HIS A 133 -0.96 4.47 -2.49
C HIS A 133 -0.46 4.30 -1.05
N GLY A 134 0.36 5.23 -0.56
CA GLY A 134 0.80 5.25 0.83
C GLY A 134 -0.36 5.33 1.82
N VAL A 135 -1.34 6.21 1.56
CA VAL A 135 -2.57 6.31 2.37
C VAL A 135 -3.38 5.01 2.32
N MET A 136 -3.54 4.38 1.15
CA MET A 136 -4.21 3.08 1.04
C MET A 136 -3.50 2.01 1.85
N CYS A 137 -2.16 1.93 1.79
CA CYS A 137 -1.40 0.99 2.60
C CYS A 137 -1.59 1.23 4.11
N LEU A 138 -1.66 2.49 4.55
CA LEU A 138 -1.93 2.83 5.94
C LEU A 138 -3.34 2.40 6.38
N LEU A 139 -4.36 2.71 5.58
CA LEU A 139 -5.75 2.32 5.87
C LEU A 139 -5.90 0.80 5.91
N ALA A 140 -5.30 0.10 4.95
CA ALA A 140 -5.26 -1.36 4.92
C ALA A 140 -4.59 -1.92 6.19
N SER A 141 -3.44 -1.37 6.59
CA SER A 141 -2.74 -1.74 7.82
C SER A 141 -3.63 -1.58 9.07
N VAL A 142 -4.28 -0.43 9.22
CA VAL A 142 -5.15 -0.15 10.38
C VAL A 142 -6.34 -1.10 10.43
N LYS A 143 -7.04 -1.31 9.29
CA LYS A 143 -8.16 -2.26 9.23
C LYS A 143 -7.68 -3.67 9.59
N ARG A 144 -6.53 -4.08 9.06
CA ARG A 144 -5.91 -5.38 9.34
C ARG A 144 -5.60 -5.59 10.82
N MET A 145 -4.95 -4.61 11.45
CA MET A 145 -4.59 -4.67 12.87
C MET A 145 -5.84 -4.77 13.75
N LYS A 146 -6.90 -4.04 13.41
CA LYS A 146 -8.20 -4.14 14.11
C LYS A 146 -8.79 -5.54 13.97
N THR A 147 -8.86 -6.10 12.77
CA THR A 147 -9.37 -7.46 12.55
C THR A 147 -8.55 -8.51 13.29
N VAL A 148 -7.22 -8.44 13.22
CA VAL A 148 -6.33 -9.38 13.95
C VAL A 148 -6.57 -9.33 15.45
N ARG A 149 -6.78 -8.14 16.00
CA ARG A 149 -7.08 -7.96 17.43
C ARG A 149 -8.42 -8.59 17.80
N ILE A 150 -9.49 -8.31 17.05
CA ILE A 150 -10.83 -8.85 17.30
C ILE A 150 -10.79 -10.38 17.30
N VAL A 151 -10.20 -10.99 16.27
CA VAL A 151 -10.10 -12.46 16.17
C VAL A 151 -9.24 -13.05 17.30
N ALA A 152 -8.18 -12.35 17.73
CA ALA A 152 -7.37 -12.80 18.84
C ALA A 152 -8.12 -12.75 20.19
N ASP A 153 -8.93 -11.71 20.41
CA ASP A 153 -9.73 -11.53 21.61
C ASP A 153 -10.87 -12.57 21.68
N GLU A 154 -11.51 -12.90 20.54
CA GLU A 154 -12.51 -13.97 20.44
C GLU A 154 -11.92 -15.35 20.80
N LEU A 155 -10.77 -15.70 20.21
CA LEU A 155 -10.08 -16.97 20.50
C LEU A 155 -9.61 -17.08 21.96
N ALA A 156 -9.38 -15.96 22.64
CA ALA A 156 -8.98 -15.93 24.05
C ALA A 156 -10.18 -16.10 25.00
N ASN A 157 -11.39 -15.77 24.57
CA ASN A 157 -12.61 -15.91 25.37
C ASN A 157 -13.28 -17.29 25.22
N GLU A 158 -12.94 -18.04 24.18
CA GLU A 158 -13.45 -19.40 23.91
C GLU A 158 -12.64 -20.53 24.58
N GLY A 159 -11.48 -20.22 25.17
CA GLY A 159 -10.58 -21.18 25.84
C GLY A 159 -10.58 -21.03 27.35
#